data_AF-A0AAX2IV47-F1
#
_entry.id   AF-A0AAX2IV47-F1
#
_cell.length_a   1.000
_cell.length_b   1.000
_cell.length_c   1.000
_cell.angle_alpha   90.00
_cell.angle_beta   90.00
_cell.angle_gamma   90.00
#
_symmetry.space_group_name_H-M   'P 1'
#
loop_
_entity.id
_entity.type
_entity.pdbx_description
1 polymer ?
#
loop_
_entity_poly.entity_id
_entity_poly.type
_entity_poly.pdbx_seq_one_letter_code
_entity_poly.pdbx_strand_id
1 'polypeptide(L)'
;MAIAPQQIQERLKQEQYQKFVVADIGNFPHCLARTPEGIASGQRYQKYSTNPLSRTPPFSQWGVPQLLTPKSAQEYIKFAQQRNKKSSFKIDGEAVRVSECSNFAYHAAGVLLDDPQIRAQYDVAVIGSMYSNGRYLHNITLLVPKGSRLPQPPQQLTAETFPMGTLIVDPWAVGMGHPPEQALAVPKEQFAYNRSLFPATVNYQSALDESLTSTRTGQLTPYTGTPARTDRQEVRAENQRPNTRRPVSATIPRNFAAYHELWRNAFQEIMNNPRHQLHRDDMEYKKIHAIRAVLDDYTKGGNTWWAKFKRIFTFHWNRHHVKVVDDIVKEIDAGNYTTSNTLVDRLDNLAASLGNKLNPKGTLKAQIGFIKIQEQNPEAEIENLSRPNIT
;
A
#
# COMPACT_ATOMS: atom_id res chain seq x y z
N MET A 1 4.67 21.75 11.88
CA MET A 1 5.82 21.22 11.12
C MET A 1 5.45 21.25 9.65
N ALA A 2 6.39 21.61 8.78
CA ALA A 2 6.18 21.60 7.34
C ALA A 2 5.99 20.14 6.85
N ILE A 3 5.27 19.93 5.75
CA ILE A 3 5.00 18.60 5.21
C ILE A 3 6.30 17.94 4.74
N ALA A 4 6.55 16.72 5.20
CA ALA A 4 7.75 15.99 4.84
C ALA A 4 7.63 15.36 3.44
N PRO A 5 8.72 15.21 2.66
CA PRO A 5 8.69 14.53 1.36
C PRO A 5 8.01 13.16 1.40
N GLN A 6 8.23 12.40 2.49
CA GLN A 6 7.57 11.11 2.71
C GLN A 6 6.03 11.22 2.76
N GLN A 7 5.48 12.26 3.40
CA GLN A 7 4.02 12.45 3.47
C GLN A 7 3.45 12.83 2.11
N ILE A 8 4.18 13.63 1.33
CA ILE A 8 3.82 13.97 -0.06
C ILE A 8 3.80 12.71 -0.92
N GLN A 9 4.85 11.88 -0.82
CA GLN A 9 4.95 10.61 -1.54
C GLN A 9 3.81 9.66 -1.16
N GLU A 10 3.44 9.54 0.12
CA GLU A 10 2.29 8.74 0.55
C GLU A 10 0.97 9.28 -0.02
N ARG A 11 0.77 10.60 -0.04
CA ARG A 11 -0.39 11.22 -0.69
C ARG A 11 -0.45 10.88 -2.17
N LEU A 12 0.68 10.91 -2.89
CA LEU A 12 0.74 10.54 -4.31
C LEU A 12 0.52 9.03 -4.52
N LYS A 13 1.00 8.17 -3.63
CA LYS A 13 0.76 6.71 -3.67
C LYS A 13 -0.73 6.35 -3.57
N GLN A 14 -1.52 7.14 -2.85
CA GLN A 14 -2.98 6.95 -2.78
C GLN A 14 -3.67 7.08 -4.14
N GLU A 15 -3.03 7.70 -5.13
CA GLU A 15 -3.56 7.84 -6.49
C GLU A 15 -3.39 6.58 -7.34
N GLN A 16 -2.58 5.61 -6.89
CA GLN A 16 -2.37 4.32 -7.55
C GLN A 16 -2.03 4.47 -9.05
N TYR A 17 -1.04 5.31 -9.36
CA TYR A 17 -0.65 5.64 -10.73
C TYR A 17 -0.25 4.42 -11.57
N GLN A 18 0.33 3.38 -10.95
CA GLN A 18 0.69 2.11 -11.58
C GLN A 18 -0.51 1.30 -12.10
N LYS A 19 -1.73 1.69 -11.73
CA LYS A 19 -2.99 1.07 -12.19
C LYS A 19 -3.63 1.79 -13.37
N PHE A 20 -3.07 2.93 -13.81
CA PHE A 20 -3.55 3.58 -15.03
C PHE A 20 -3.28 2.69 -16.25
N VAL A 21 -4.10 2.90 -17.28
CA VAL A 21 -3.72 2.58 -18.65
C VAL A 21 -2.80 3.70 -19.13
N VAL A 22 -1.58 3.33 -19.50
CA VAL A 22 -0.62 4.23 -20.15
C VAL A 22 -0.78 4.05 -21.66
N ALA A 23 -1.44 4.99 -22.32
CA ALA A 23 -1.91 4.82 -23.71
C ALA A 23 -0.80 4.79 -24.76
N ASP A 24 0.39 5.26 -24.39
CA ASP A 24 1.57 5.37 -25.23
C ASP A 24 2.72 4.44 -24.79
N ILE A 25 2.43 3.47 -23.91
CA ILE A 25 3.43 2.52 -23.38
C ILE A 25 4.22 1.81 -24.48
N GLY A 26 3.58 1.52 -25.62
CA GLY A 26 4.22 0.88 -26.78
C GLY A 26 5.18 1.80 -27.55
N ASN A 27 5.07 3.12 -27.40
CA ASN A 27 5.93 4.10 -28.07
C ASN A 27 7.25 4.32 -27.30
N PHE A 28 7.27 4.00 -26.01
CA PHE A 28 8.40 4.25 -25.11
C PHE A 28 8.90 2.97 -24.42
N PRO A 29 9.26 1.90 -25.16
CA PRO A 29 9.74 0.66 -24.55
C PRO A 29 11.05 0.85 -23.75
N HIS A 30 11.85 1.86 -24.10
CA HIS A 30 13.08 2.22 -23.38
C HIS A 30 12.82 2.89 -22.02
N CYS A 31 11.61 3.38 -21.77
CA CYS A 31 11.16 3.91 -20.49
C CYS A 31 10.39 2.88 -19.65
N LEU A 32 10.12 1.69 -20.19
CA LEU A 32 9.35 0.67 -19.48
C LEU A 32 10.25 -0.10 -18.51
N ALA A 33 9.93 -0.03 -17.21
CA ALA A 33 10.64 -0.78 -16.20
C ALA A 33 10.35 -2.29 -16.31
N ARG A 34 11.38 -3.12 -16.13
CA ARG A 34 11.24 -4.59 -16.08
C ARG A 34 10.83 -5.05 -14.68
N THR A 35 9.64 -4.62 -14.26
CA THR A 35 9.05 -4.88 -12.93
C THR A 35 7.68 -5.55 -13.07
N PRO A 36 7.13 -6.14 -11.99
CA PRO A 36 5.76 -6.62 -12.00
C PRO A 36 4.74 -5.56 -12.45
N GLU A 37 4.92 -4.32 -12.00
CA GLU A 37 4.08 -3.18 -12.38
C GLU A 37 4.21 -2.84 -13.88
N GLY A 38 5.42 -2.83 -14.43
CA GLY A 38 5.65 -2.56 -15.85
C GLY A 38 5.02 -3.63 -16.76
N ILE A 39 5.18 -4.92 -16.40
CA ILE A 39 4.53 -6.04 -17.09
C ILE A 39 3.01 -5.89 -17.04
N ALA A 40 2.46 -5.62 -15.85
CA ALA A 40 1.03 -5.45 -15.67
C ALA A 40 0.47 -4.25 -16.47
N SER A 41 1.20 -3.14 -16.53
CA SER A 41 0.81 -1.97 -17.34
C SER A 41 0.80 -2.27 -18.84
N GLY A 42 1.81 -3.01 -19.34
CA GLY A 42 1.84 -3.46 -20.74
C GLY A 42 0.63 -4.34 -21.08
N GLN A 43 0.32 -5.33 -20.24
CA GLN A 43 -0.85 -6.20 -20.41
C GLN A 43 -2.18 -5.44 -20.31
N ARG A 44 -2.28 -4.48 -19.37
CA ARG A 44 -3.47 -3.64 -19.21
C ARG A 44 -3.73 -2.78 -20.44
N TYR A 45 -2.68 -2.22 -21.04
CA TYR A 45 -2.80 -1.49 -22.30
C TYR A 45 -3.29 -2.37 -23.45
N GLN A 46 -2.78 -3.60 -23.58
CA GLN A 46 -3.25 -4.54 -24.62
C GLN A 46 -4.75 -4.87 -24.50
N LYS A 47 -5.25 -5.03 -23.28
CA LYS A 47 -6.69 -5.21 -23.00
C LYS A 47 -7.49 -3.94 -23.31
N TYR A 48 -6.93 -2.77 -23.02
CA TYR A 48 -7.57 -1.48 -23.28
C TYR A 48 -7.70 -1.18 -24.78
N SER A 49 -6.60 -1.30 -25.54
CA SER A 49 -6.48 -0.83 -26.92
C SER A 49 -7.42 -1.54 -27.90
N THR A 50 -7.79 -2.78 -27.57
CA THR A 50 -8.71 -3.61 -28.36
C THR A 50 -10.15 -3.57 -27.86
N ASN A 51 -10.41 -3.01 -26.67
CA ASN A 51 -11.76 -2.90 -26.13
C ASN A 51 -12.53 -1.74 -26.80
N PRO A 52 -13.77 -1.94 -27.29
CA PRO A 52 -14.56 -0.89 -27.93
C PRO A 52 -14.79 0.35 -27.06
N LEU A 53 -14.88 0.20 -25.73
CA LEU A 53 -15.07 1.33 -24.80
C LEU A 53 -13.86 2.29 -24.76
N SER A 54 -12.68 1.86 -25.22
CA SER A 54 -11.53 2.77 -25.35
C SER A 54 -11.72 3.85 -26.42
N ARG A 55 -12.65 3.62 -27.36
CA ARG A 55 -12.94 4.53 -28.48
C ARG A 55 -14.12 5.46 -28.19
N THR A 56 -14.74 5.34 -27.02
CA THR A 56 -15.82 6.24 -26.58
C THR A 56 -15.28 7.39 -25.72
N PRO A 57 -15.92 8.57 -25.73
CA PRO A 57 -15.54 9.62 -24.79
C PRO A 57 -15.73 9.21 -23.33
N PRO A 58 -14.85 9.63 -22.41
CA PRO A 58 -13.70 10.51 -22.66
C PRO A 58 -12.40 9.77 -23.03
N PHE A 59 -12.43 8.43 -23.13
CA PHE A 59 -11.25 7.58 -23.27
C PHE A 59 -10.50 7.79 -24.60
N SER A 60 -11.23 8.03 -25.69
CA SER A 60 -10.63 8.32 -27.00
C SER A 60 -9.78 9.60 -26.98
N GLN A 61 -10.26 10.65 -26.29
CA GLN A 61 -9.50 11.89 -26.13
C GLN A 61 -8.35 11.76 -25.14
N TRP A 62 -8.49 10.91 -24.12
CA TRP A 62 -7.42 10.71 -23.12
C TRP A 62 -6.26 9.88 -23.66
N GLY A 63 -6.51 8.97 -24.60
CA GLY A 63 -5.47 8.15 -25.22
C GLY A 63 -4.72 8.81 -26.37
N VAL A 64 -5.32 9.82 -27.01
CA VAL A 64 -4.70 10.62 -28.09
C VAL A 64 -4.99 12.10 -27.83
N PRO A 65 -4.32 12.70 -26.83
CA PRO A 65 -4.67 14.05 -26.43
C PRO A 65 -4.21 15.08 -27.44
N GLN A 66 -5.04 16.12 -27.61
CA GLN A 66 -4.60 17.38 -28.19
C GLN A 66 -3.62 18.07 -27.24
N LEU A 67 -2.77 18.96 -27.77
CA LEU A 67 -1.87 19.78 -26.97
C LEU A 67 -2.69 20.55 -25.93
N LEU A 68 -2.50 20.20 -24.66
CA LEU A 68 -3.13 20.84 -23.52
C LEU A 68 -2.05 21.64 -22.78
N THR A 69 -2.33 22.91 -22.49
CA THR A 69 -1.40 23.77 -21.73
C THR A 69 -2.15 24.48 -20.61
N PRO A 70 -2.49 23.79 -19.50
CA PRO A 70 -3.25 24.40 -18.41
C PRO A 70 -2.44 25.54 -17.79
N LYS A 71 -3.10 26.69 -17.57
CA LYS A 71 -2.43 27.91 -17.08
C LYS A 71 -2.85 28.32 -15.67
N SER A 72 -3.85 27.65 -15.10
CA SER A 72 -4.34 27.91 -13.74
C SER A 72 -4.34 26.66 -12.86
N ALA A 73 -4.16 26.85 -11.56
CA ALA A 73 -4.18 25.78 -10.57
C ALA A 73 -5.50 24.97 -10.61
N GLN A 74 -6.62 25.65 -10.81
CA GLN A 74 -7.93 25.02 -10.87
C GLN A 74 -8.09 24.07 -12.07
N GLU A 75 -7.44 24.32 -13.20
CA GLU A 75 -7.45 23.41 -14.34
C GLU A 75 -6.72 22.10 -14.03
N TYR A 76 -5.59 22.15 -13.33
CA TYR A 76 -4.87 20.97 -12.88
C TYR A 76 -5.69 20.14 -11.88
N ILE A 77 -6.33 20.80 -10.90
CA ILE A 77 -7.23 20.14 -9.93
C ILE A 77 -8.39 19.46 -10.68
N LYS A 78 -9.02 20.16 -11.63
CA LYS A 78 -10.09 19.58 -12.47
C LYS A 78 -9.57 18.41 -13.29
N PHE A 79 -8.36 18.48 -13.85
CA PHE A 79 -7.76 17.40 -14.62
C PHE A 79 -7.66 16.12 -13.79
N ALA A 80 -7.11 16.20 -12.57
CA ALA A 80 -7.05 15.08 -11.63
C ALA A 80 -8.44 14.54 -11.29
N GLN A 81 -9.39 15.43 -10.98
CA GLN A 81 -10.77 15.05 -10.66
C GLN A 81 -11.45 14.29 -11.80
N GLN A 82 -11.29 14.74 -13.05
CA GLN A 82 -11.89 14.07 -14.20
C GLN A 82 -11.29 12.69 -14.44
N ARG A 83 -9.95 12.54 -14.32
CA ARG A 83 -9.27 11.25 -14.50
C ARG A 83 -9.62 10.24 -13.41
N ASN A 84 -9.99 10.70 -12.21
CA ASN A 84 -10.37 9.82 -11.11
C ASN A 84 -11.85 9.37 -11.14
N LYS A 85 -12.67 9.88 -12.06
CA LYS A 85 -14.05 9.41 -12.23
C LYS A 85 -14.06 7.93 -12.63
N LYS A 86 -14.77 7.12 -11.86
CA LYS A 86 -14.97 5.69 -12.14
C LYS A 86 -16.20 5.53 -13.03
N SER A 87 -16.02 4.97 -14.24
CA SER A 87 -17.12 4.64 -15.14
C SER A 87 -17.43 3.13 -15.10
N SER A 88 -18.35 2.69 -15.96
CA SER A 88 -18.63 1.27 -16.19
C SER A 88 -17.47 0.53 -16.87
N PHE A 89 -16.55 1.24 -17.52
CA PHE A 89 -15.42 0.62 -18.21
C PHE A 89 -14.38 0.11 -17.18
N LYS A 90 -14.21 -1.21 -17.12
CA LYS A 90 -13.28 -1.90 -16.23
C LYS A 90 -12.37 -2.85 -17.00
N ILE A 91 -11.15 -3.01 -16.52
CA ILE A 91 -10.19 -4.04 -16.94
C ILE A 91 -9.74 -4.76 -15.67
N ASP A 92 -9.83 -6.09 -15.66
CA ASP A 92 -9.48 -6.93 -14.50
C ASP A 92 -10.24 -6.53 -13.21
N GLY A 93 -11.49 -6.07 -13.38
CA GLY A 93 -12.35 -5.62 -12.27
C GLY A 93 -12.04 -4.21 -11.74
N GLU A 94 -10.95 -3.58 -12.19
CA GLU A 94 -10.56 -2.22 -11.81
C GLU A 94 -11.10 -1.18 -12.81
N ALA A 95 -11.54 -0.02 -12.32
CA ALA A 95 -12.06 1.05 -13.17
C ALA A 95 -10.95 1.69 -14.02
N VAL A 96 -11.21 1.85 -15.31
CA VAL A 96 -10.22 2.36 -16.26
C VAL A 96 -9.98 3.86 -16.04
N ARG A 97 -8.69 4.21 -15.91
CA ARG A 97 -8.18 5.59 -15.97
C ARG A 97 -7.06 5.63 -16.99
N VAL A 98 -6.98 6.69 -17.79
CA VAL A 98 -6.09 6.76 -18.95
C VAL A 98 -5.28 8.06 -18.94
N SER A 99 -4.00 7.95 -19.24
CA SER A 99 -3.13 9.07 -19.53
C SER A 99 -1.96 8.63 -20.42
N GLU A 100 -1.12 9.57 -20.82
CA GLU A 100 0.10 9.38 -21.62
C GLU A 100 1.23 10.32 -21.16
N CYS A 101 2.40 10.21 -21.78
CA CYS A 101 3.66 10.86 -21.39
C CYS A 101 3.58 12.40 -21.27
N SER A 102 2.69 13.06 -22.01
CA SER A 102 2.55 14.51 -21.98
C SER A 102 1.69 14.99 -20.80
N ASN A 103 0.50 14.45 -20.61
CA ASN A 103 -0.49 15.06 -19.71
C ASN A 103 -0.57 14.41 -18.33
N PHE A 104 0.11 13.27 -18.10
CA PHE A 104 -0.04 12.56 -16.83
C PHE A 104 0.45 13.39 -15.64
N ALA A 105 1.54 14.14 -15.81
CA ALA A 105 2.04 15.06 -14.79
C ALA A 105 0.99 16.07 -14.33
N TYR A 106 0.04 16.47 -15.18
CA TYR A 106 -1.01 17.43 -14.83
C TYR A 106 -1.93 16.89 -13.73
N HIS A 107 -2.12 15.57 -13.68
CA HIS A 107 -2.84 14.94 -12.59
C HIS A 107 -2.10 15.11 -11.26
N ALA A 108 -0.79 14.88 -11.23
CA ALA A 108 0.00 15.04 -10.02
C ALA A 108 0.05 16.52 -9.59
N ALA A 109 0.25 17.46 -10.52
CA ALA A 109 0.14 18.89 -10.25
C ALA A 109 -1.20 19.25 -9.57
N GLY A 110 -2.32 18.70 -10.08
CA GLY A 110 -3.63 18.91 -9.47
C GLY A 110 -3.74 18.40 -8.04
N VAL A 111 -3.22 17.20 -7.77
CA VAL A 111 -3.18 16.61 -6.43
C VAL A 111 -2.35 17.47 -5.46
N LEU A 112 -1.21 17.98 -5.91
CA LEU A 112 -0.30 18.76 -5.08
C LEU A 112 -0.82 20.18 -4.82
N LEU A 113 -1.41 20.82 -5.84
CA LEU A 113 -2.03 22.14 -5.74
C LEU A 113 -3.30 22.14 -4.88
N ASP A 114 -3.93 20.99 -4.67
CA ASP A 114 -5.08 20.84 -3.80
C ASP A 114 -4.70 20.69 -2.31
N ASP A 115 -3.42 20.44 -1.99
CA ASP A 115 -2.96 20.23 -0.62
C ASP A 115 -2.52 21.55 0.05
N PRO A 116 -3.15 21.97 1.17
CA PRO A 116 -2.84 23.23 1.82
C PRO A 116 -1.45 23.25 2.49
N GLN A 117 -0.92 22.10 2.93
CA GLN A 117 0.41 22.05 3.54
C GLN A 117 1.50 22.17 2.48
N ILE A 118 1.28 21.60 1.30
CA ILE A 118 2.18 21.79 0.15
C ILE A 118 2.20 23.25 -0.27
N ARG A 119 1.04 23.92 -0.38
CA ARG A 119 0.98 25.34 -0.74
C ARG A 119 1.76 26.26 0.21
N ALA A 120 1.90 25.88 1.47
CA ALA A 120 2.66 26.66 2.45
C ALA A 120 4.19 26.49 2.30
N GLN A 121 4.65 25.38 1.71
CA GLN A 121 6.08 25.00 1.73
C GLN A 121 6.73 24.98 0.34
N TYR A 122 5.96 24.66 -0.70
CA TYR A 122 6.44 24.53 -2.06
C TYR A 122 5.60 25.36 -3.03
N ASP A 123 6.25 25.86 -4.07
CA ASP A 123 5.57 26.23 -5.31
C ASP A 123 5.55 25.01 -6.25
N VAL A 124 4.51 24.91 -7.06
CA VAL A 124 4.35 23.84 -8.04
C VAL A 124 4.70 24.38 -9.41
N ALA A 125 5.53 23.66 -10.16
CA ALA A 125 5.80 23.95 -11.56
C ALA A 125 5.52 22.73 -12.43
N VAL A 126 5.19 22.97 -13.69
CA VAL A 126 5.07 21.91 -14.70
C VAL A 126 6.02 22.26 -15.84
N ILE A 127 6.88 21.31 -16.17
CA ILE A 127 7.92 21.47 -17.19
C ILE A 127 7.70 20.49 -18.32
N GLY A 128 8.04 20.90 -19.55
CA GLY A 128 8.33 20.01 -20.65
C GLY A 128 9.79 19.59 -20.58
N SER A 129 10.04 18.29 -20.57
CA SER A 129 11.34 17.64 -20.46
C SER A 129 11.50 16.60 -21.58
N MET A 130 12.53 15.74 -21.49
CA MET A 130 12.86 14.74 -22.52
C MET A 130 12.96 15.40 -23.91
N TYR A 131 13.83 16.40 -24.00
CA TYR A 131 14.01 17.20 -25.20
C TYR A 131 14.54 16.34 -26.36
N SER A 132 13.87 16.41 -27.51
CA SER A 132 14.24 15.70 -28.74
C SER A 132 13.75 16.45 -29.96
N ASN A 133 14.66 16.79 -30.87
CA ASN A 133 14.37 17.43 -32.16
C ASN A 133 13.44 18.66 -32.06
N GLY A 134 13.74 19.59 -31.16
CA GLY A 134 12.94 20.81 -30.98
C GLY A 134 11.64 20.63 -30.19
N ARG A 135 11.34 19.42 -29.72
CA ARG A 135 10.12 19.10 -28.93
C ARG A 135 10.48 18.60 -27.55
N TYR A 136 9.61 18.85 -26.59
CA TYR A 136 9.66 18.25 -25.25
C TYR A 136 8.61 17.15 -25.21
N LEU A 137 9.07 15.90 -25.09
CA LEU A 137 8.19 14.72 -25.27
C LEU A 137 7.43 14.34 -24.00
N HIS A 138 7.90 14.79 -22.84
CA HIS A 138 7.42 14.35 -21.55
C HIS A 138 7.25 15.52 -20.60
N ASN A 139 6.07 15.71 -20.01
CA ASN A 139 5.92 16.72 -18.96
C ASN A 139 6.15 16.12 -17.58
N ILE A 140 6.76 16.91 -16.70
CA ILE A 140 7.09 16.55 -15.32
C ILE A 140 6.57 17.63 -14.39
N THR A 141 6.05 17.24 -13.23
CA THR A 141 5.70 18.19 -12.16
C THR A 141 6.85 18.34 -11.18
N LEU A 142 7.09 19.57 -10.74
CA LEU A 142 8.11 19.91 -9.75
C LEU A 142 7.47 20.53 -8.51
N LEU A 143 8.00 20.19 -7.35
CA LEU A 143 7.84 20.95 -6.12
C LEU A 143 9.14 21.71 -5.88
N VAL A 144 9.11 23.02 -6.06
CA VAL A 144 10.27 23.89 -5.80
C VAL A 144 10.09 24.57 -4.44
N PRO A 145 11.14 24.71 -3.61
CA PRO A 145 11.02 25.41 -2.34
C PRO A 145 10.49 26.84 -2.56
N LYS A 146 9.62 27.28 -1.64
CA LYS A 146 9.01 28.62 -1.70
C LYS A 146 10.06 29.72 -1.93
N GLY A 147 9.71 30.68 -2.78
CA GLY A 147 10.60 31.79 -3.15
C GLY A 147 11.49 31.50 -4.36
N SER A 148 11.53 30.27 -4.84
CA SER A 148 12.20 29.93 -6.09
C SER A 148 11.49 30.57 -7.29
N ARG A 149 12.27 30.91 -8.32
CA ARG A 149 11.77 31.32 -9.64
C ARG A 149 12.52 30.54 -10.70
N LEU A 150 11.80 29.74 -11.46
CA LEU A 150 12.37 29.00 -12.58
C LEU A 150 12.42 29.90 -13.82
N PRO A 151 13.36 29.67 -14.75
CA PRO A 151 13.41 30.40 -16.02
C PRO A 151 12.08 30.30 -16.77
N GLN A 152 11.67 31.41 -17.40
CA GLN A 152 10.48 31.46 -18.25
C GLN A 152 10.87 31.27 -19.72
N PRO A 153 10.04 30.60 -20.54
CA PRO A 153 10.29 30.47 -21.97
C PRO A 153 10.55 31.85 -22.63
N PRO A 154 11.52 31.96 -23.56
CA PRO A 154 12.24 30.86 -24.21
C PRO A 154 13.47 30.33 -23.45
N GLN A 155 13.81 30.87 -22.28
CA GLN A 155 14.95 30.40 -21.50
C GLN A 155 14.71 28.97 -21.01
N GLN A 156 15.73 28.12 -21.15
CA GLN A 156 15.66 26.72 -20.72
C GLN A 156 15.98 26.58 -19.23
N LEU A 157 15.29 25.65 -18.58
CA LEU A 157 15.67 25.10 -17.29
C LEU A 157 16.79 24.09 -17.47
N THR A 158 17.86 24.27 -16.71
CA THR A 158 19.09 23.45 -16.71
C THR A 158 19.44 23.05 -15.28
N ALA A 159 20.43 22.16 -15.12
CA ALA A 159 20.90 21.75 -13.81
C ALA A 159 21.40 22.92 -12.93
N GLU A 160 22.00 23.95 -13.54
CA GLU A 160 22.52 25.14 -12.84
C GLU A 160 21.41 26.06 -12.35
N THR A 161 20.28 26.07 -13.05
CA THR A 161 19.10 26.89 -12.72
C THR A 161 18.03 26.09 -11.98
N PHE A 162 18.35 24.85 -11.55
CA PHE A 162 17.46 23.96 -10.82
C PHE A 162 17.65 24.14 -9.30
N PRO A 163 16.67 24.71 -8.56
CA PRO A 163 16.84 25.03 -7.15
C PRO A 163 17.15 23.81 -6.29
N MET A 164 18.08 23.96 -5.34
CA MET A 164 18.33 22.92 -4.33
C MET A 164 17.05 22.64 -3.52
N GLY A 165 16.80 21.36 -3.22
CA GLY A 165 15.58 20.94 -2.52
C GLY A 165 14.35 20.78 -3.43
N THR A 166 14.48 20.99 -4.74
CA THR A 166 13.42 20.67 -5.69
C THR A 166 13.15 19.16 -5.73
N LEU A 167 11.89 18.79 -5.65
CA LEU A 167 11.43 17.41 -5.78
C LEU A 167 10.71 17.20 -7.11
N ILE A 168 10.97 16.06 -7.73
CA ILE A 168 10.41 15.63 -9.01
C ILE A 168 9.20 14.73 -8.74
N VAL A 169 8.13 14.96 -9.48
CA VAL A 169 6.89 14.17 -9.45
C VAL A 169 6.48 13.78 -10.86
N ASP A 170 6.63 12.50 -11.17
CA ASP A 170 6.33 11.90 -12.46
C ASP A 170 5.42 10.67 -12.30
N PRO A 171 4.09 10.83 -12.39
CA PRO A 171 3.17 9.69 -12.34
C PRO A 171 3.24 8.79 -13.58
N TRP A 172 3.77 9.26 -14.71
CA TRP A 172 3.93 8.44 -15.90
C TRP A 172 5.04 7.42 -15.71
N ALA A 173 6.18 7.78 -15.09
CA ALA A 173 7.18 6.78 -14.67
C ALA A 173 6.59 5.64 -13.83
N VAL A 174 5.70 5.96 -12.88
CA VAL A 174 5.01 4.96 -12.07
C VAL A 174 4.05 4.11 -12.90
N GLY A 175 3.33 4.72 -13.84
CA GLY A 175 2.53 4.01 -14.85
C GLY A 175 3.37 3.07 -15.71
N MET A 176 4.61 3.47 -16.04
CA MET A 176 5.63 2.69 -16.75
C MET A 176 6.37 1.68 -15.86
N GLY A 177 5.92 1.50 -14.61
CA GLY A 177 6.39 0.44 -13.71
C GLY A 177 7.57 0.81 -12.81
N HIS A 178 8.04 2.06 -12.82
CA HIS A 178 9.03 2.51 -11.84
C HIS A 178 8.42 2.66 -10.44
N PRO A 179 9.17 2.36 -9.37
CA PRO A 179 8.66 2.49 -8.01
C PRO A 179 8.51 3.97 -7.60
N PRO A 180 7.67 4.27 -6.59
CA PRO A 180 7.52 5.63 -6.05
C PRO A 180 8.84 6.33 -5.70
N GLU A 181 9.82 5.59 -5.21
CA GLU A 181 11.14 6.08 -4.80
C GLU A 181 12.01 6.54 -5.98
N GLN A 182 11.55 6.34 -7.22
CA GLN A 182 12.20 6.84 -8.43
C GLN A 182 11.36 7.91 -9.16
N ALA A 183 10.22 8.32 -8.61
CA ALA A 183 9.24 9.10 -9.38
C ALA A 183 8.35 10.05 -8.58
N LEU A 184 8.01 9.77 -7.32
CA LEU A 184 6.99 10.50 -6.57
C LEU A 184 7.60 11.33 -5.44
N ALA A 185 7.84 12.61 -5.69
CA ALA A 185 8.41 13.59 -4.77
C ALA A 185 9.85 13.25 -4.34
N VAL A 186 10.69 12.95 -5.33
CA VAL A 186 12.08 12.50 -5.15
C VAL A 186 13.09 13.52 -5.67
N PRO A 187 14.32 13.59 -5.14
CA PRO A 187 15.36 14.44 -5.70
C PRO A 187 15.82 13.90 -7.08
N LYS A 188 16.47 14.76 -7.87
CA LYS A 188 16.88 14.43 -9.26
C LYS A 188 17.81 13.23 -9.36
N GLU A 189 18.60 12.97 -8.32
CA GLU A 189 19.54 11.84 -8.26
C GLU A 189 18.80 10.50 -8.21
N GLN A 190 17.59 10.47 -7.66
CA GLN A 190 16.75 9.26 -7.55
C GLN A 190 15.81 9.08 -8.73
N PHE A 191 15.56 10.14 -9.51
CA PHE A 191 14.57 10.13 -10.58
C PHE A 191 14.92 9.17 -11.73
N ALA A 192 13.95 8.36 -12.14
CA ALA A 192 14.09 7.32 -13.17
C ALA A 192 14.70 7.82 -14.49
N TYR A 193 14.29 9.01 -14.93
CA TYR A 193 14.71 9.59 -16.22
C TYR A 193 15.62 10.81 -16.05
N ASN A 194 16.43 10.81 -14.99
CA ASN A 194 17.29 11.96 -14.64
C ASN A 194 18.21 12.43 -15.76
N ARG A 195 18.71 11.52 -16.60
CA ARG A 195 19.60 11.85 -17.73
C ARG A 195 18.91 12.61 -18.85
N SER A 196 17.58 12.53 -18.93
CA SER A 196 16.77 13.27 -19.91
C SER A 196 15.97 14.41 -19.27
N LEU A 197 16.21 14.73 -17.99
CA LEU A 197 15.50 15.78 -17.26
C LEU A 197 15.77 17.17 -17.88
N PHE A 198 17.00 17.41 -18.30
CA PHE A 198 17.45 18.67 -18.88
C PHE A 198 17.93 18.47 -20.33
N PRO A 199 17.83 19.49 -21.19
CA PRO A 199 17.17 20.77 -20.94
C PRO A 199 15.65 20.62 -20.83
N ALA A 200 15.01 21.55 -20.12
CA ALA A 200 13.56 21.61 -19.96
C ALA A 200 13.01 23.00 -20.25
N THR A 201 11.72 23.08 -20.57
CA THR A 201 10.96 24.34 -20.67
C THR A 201 9.93 24.40 -19.55
N VAL A 202 9.74 25.56 -18.92
CA VAL A 202 8.79 25.70 -17.81
C VAL A 202 7.46 26.23 -18.36
N ASN A 203 6.43 25.39 -18.35
CA ASN A 203 5.12 25.71 -18.92
C ASN A 203 4.17 26.36 -17.92
N TYR A 204 4.32 26.05 -16.63
CA TYR A 204 3.50 26.60 -15.55
C TYR A 204 4.34 26.79 -14.29
N GLN A 205 4.09 27.88 -13.56
CA GLN A 205 4.61 28.13 -12.22
C GLN A 205 3.48 28.68 -11.36
N SER A 206 3.12 27.97 -10.29
CA SER A 206 2.07 28.40 -9.36
C SER A 206 2.39 29.75 -8.71
N ALA A 207 3.68 30.06 -8.57
CA ALA A 207 4.13 31.32 -8.01
C ALA A 207 3.90 32.54 -8.93
N LEU A 208 3.54 32.30 -10.20
CA LEU A 208 3.15 33.32 -11.18
C LEU A 208 1.64 33.26 -11.50
N ASP A 209 0.90 32.35 -10.87
CA ASP A 209 -0.53 32.16 -11.09
C ASP A 209 -1.32 33.03 -10.10
N GLU A 210 -1.85 34.15 -10.58
CA GLU A 210 -2.66 35.09 -9.79
C GLU A 210 -3.93 34.43 -9.21
N SER A 211 -4.44 33.39 -9.86
CA SER A 211 -5.63 32.66 -9.42
C SER A 211 -5.34 31.64 -8.32
N LEU A 212 -4.07 31.37 -8.00
CA LEU A 212 -3.71 30.35 -7.01
C LEU A 212 -4.31 30.65 -5.64
N THR A 213 -4.25 31.91 -5.19
CA THR A 213 -4.72 32.33 -3.86
C THR A 213 -6.23 32.10 -3.69
N SER A 214 -7.02 32.29 -4.75
CA SER A 214 -8.47 32.08 -4.74
C SER A 214 -8.87 30.63 -5.08
N THR A 215 -7.96 29.82 -5.60
CA THR A 215 -8.20 28.40 -5.89
C THR A 215 -8.31 27.62 -4.59
N ARG A 216 -9.47 27.00 -4.31
CA ARG A 216 -9.71 26.23 -3.08
C ARG A 216 -8.79 25.01 -2.97
N THR A 217 -8.42 24.62 -1.75
CA THR A 217 -7.76 23.34 -1.42
C THR A 217 -8.77 22.33 -0.86
N GLY A 218 -8.40 21.04 -0.82
CA GLY A 218 -9.26 19.96 -0.34
C GLY A 218 -10.48 19.67 -1.22
N GLN A 219 -10.38 19.96 -2.54
CA GLN A 219 -11.40 19.62 -3.53
C GLN A 219 -11.35 18.14 -3.95
N LEU A 220 -10.18 17.49 -3.82
CA LEU A 220 -9.95 16.12 -4.29
C LEU A 220 -10.04 15.11 -3.15
N THR A 221 -10.87 14.09 -3.35
CA THR A 221 -10.79 12.85 -2.57
C THR A 221 -9.65 12.00 -3.11
N PRO A 222 -8.72 11.51 -2.28
CA PRO A 222 -7.71 10.54 -2.72
C PRO A 222 -8.35 9.34 -3.42
N TYR A 223 -7.77 8.88 -4.54
CA TYR A 223 -8.39 7.83 -5.36
C TYR A 223 -8.64 6.53 -4.58
N THR A 224 -7.68 6.19 -3.72
CA THR A 224 -7.85 5.23 -2.64
C THR A 224 -7.72 5.99 -1.32
N GLY A 225 -8.62 5.74 -0.38
CA GLY A 225 -8.38 6.21 0.98
C GLY A 225 -7.14 5.52 1.53
N THR A 226 -6.30 6.23 2.28
CA THR A 226 -5.55 5.58 3.35
C THR A 226 -6.58 4.75 4.13
N PRO A 227 -6.38 3.45 4.42
CA PRO A 227 -7.34 2.73 5.25
C PRO A 227 -7.45 3.46 6.59
N ALA A 228 -8.57 4.17 6.78
CA ALA A 228 -8.77 5.07 7.91
C ALA A 228 -9.68 4.42 8.94
N ARG A 229 -9.13 4.33 10.15
CA ARG A 229 -9.78 4.36 11.46
C ARG A 229 -11.17 5.02 11.40
N THR A 230 -12.23 4.24 11.60
CA THR A 230 -13.60 4.75 11.72
C THR A 230 -13.87 5.22 13.15
N ASP A 231 -13.66 6.51 13.39
CA ASP A 231 -14.40 7.27 14.39
C ASP A 231 -15.39 8.16 13.63
N ARG A 232 -16.66 7.75 13.56
CA ARG A 232 -17.77 8.66 13.86
C ARG A 232 -19.11 7.93 13.98
N GLN A 233 -19.73 8.26 15.10
CA GLN A 233 -21.11 8.04 15.48
C GLN A 233 -22.08 8.38 14.34
N GLU A 234 -22.91 7.43 13.95
CA GLU A 234 -24.30 7.73 13.61
C GLU A 234 -25.14 7.36 14.83
N VAL A 235 -25.74 8.39 15.42
CA VAL A 235 -26.85 8.25 16.35
C VAL A 235 -28.03 7.76 15.54
N ARG A 236 -28.40 6.48 15.70
CA ARG A 236 -29.75 6.01 15.44
C ARG A 236 -30.29 5.40 16.72
N ALA A 237 -31.46 5.88 17.09
CA ALA A 237 -32.10 5.72 18.38
C ALA A 237 -32.20 4.27 18.86
N GLU A 238 -32.13 4.15 20.19
CA GLU A 238 -32.35 2.95 20.98
C GLU A 238 -33.52 2.10 20.47
N ASN A 239 -33.29 0.79 20.40
CA ASN A 239 -34.18 -0.13 21.09
C ASN A 239 -33.44 -1.42 21.48
N GLN A 240 -33.21 -1.51 22.80
CA GLN A 240 -33.20 -2.69 23.66
C GLN A 240 -32.24 -3.87 23.36
N ARG A 241 -31.30 -4.08 24.30
CA ARG A 241 -30.57 -5.33 24.50
C ARG A 241 -31.51 -6.45 24.98
N PRO A 242 -31.10 -7.73 24.85
CA PRO A 242 -30.43 -8.34 26.00
C PRO A 242 -29.09 -9.04 25.66
N ASN A 243 -28.15 -8.85 26.58
CA ASN A 243 -26.94 -9.61 26.90
C ASN A 243 -26.47 -10.75 25.99
N THR A 244 -25.24 -10.59 25.45
CA THR A 244 -24.24 -11.66 25.44
C THR A 244 -22.80 -11.11 25.46
N ARG A 245 -22.15 -11.34 26.61
CA ARG A 245 -20.70 -11.51 26.91
C ARG A 245 -19.67 -10.63 26.16
N ARG A 246 -19.10 -9.67 26.91
CA ARG A 246 -17.90 -8.87 26.57
C ARG A 246 -16.67 -9.74 26.27
N PRO A 247 -15.93 -9.49 25.17
CA PRO A 247 -14.52 -9.87 25.06
C PRO A 247 -13.63 -8.84 25.78
N VAL A 248 -12.69 -9.38 26.56
CA VAL A 248 -11.56 -8.80 27.30
C VAL A 248 -11.32 -7.28 27.12
N SER A 249 -11.50 -6.57 28.24
CA SER A 249 -11.18 -5.15 28.42
C SER A 249 -9.71 -4.82 28.15
N ALA A 250 -9.51 -3.62 27.61
CA ALA A 250 -8.25 -2.95 27.32
C ALA A 250 -7.24 -2.98 28.49
N THR A 251 -6.19 -3.79 28.38
CA THR A 251 -5.02 -3.71 29.27
C THR A 251 -3.73 -3.68 28.45
N ILE A 252 -2.88 -2.71 28.75
CA ILE A 252 -1.55 -2.56 28.14
C ILE A 252 -0.62 -3.60 28.81
N PRO A 253 0.08 -4.45 28.05
CA PRO A 253 0.95 -5.48 28.63
C PRO A 253 2.14 -4.85 29.35
N ARG A 254 2.29 -5.15 30.63
CA ARG A 254 3.30 -4.52 31.52
C ARG A 254 4.70 -5.15 31.40
N ASN A 255 4.81 -6.35 30.84
CA ASN A 255 6.08 -7.04 30.63
C ASN A 255 6.03 -7.92 29.36
N PHE A 256 7.18 -8.44 28.95
CA PHE A 256 7.33 -9.24 27.73
C PHE A 256 6.48 -10.52 27.75
N ALA A 257 6.37 -11.20 28.90
CA ALA A 257 5.52 -12.39 29.04
C ALA A 257 4.02 -12.06 28.86
N ALA A 258 3.53 -10.97 29.47
CA ALA A 258 2.15 -10.52 29.29
C ALA A 258 1.84 -10.10 27.85
N TYR A 259 2.84 -9.54 27.15
CA TYR A 259 2.73 -9.26 25.72
C TYR A 259 2.63 -10.56 24.91
N HIS A 260 3.51 -11.52 25.21
CA HIS A 260 3.51 -12.82 24.55
C HIS A 260 2.19 -13.56 24.75
N GLU A 261 1.56 -13.47 25.92
CA GLU A 261 0.25 -14.08 26.18
C GLU A 261 -0.86 -13.48 25.30
N LEU A 262 -0.84 -12.16 25.09
CA LEU A 262 -1.75 -11.52 24.12
C LEU A 262 -1.47 -11.98 22.69
N TRP A 263 -0.19 -12.10 22.34
CA TRP A 263 0.24 -12.59 21.04
C TRP A 263 -0.18 -14.05 20.80
N ARG A 264 -0.05 -14.95 21.78
CA ARG A 264 -0.48 -16.36 21.64
C ARG A 264 -1.99 -16.47 21.40
N ASN A 265 -2.78 -15.71 22.14
CA ASN A 265 -4.24 -15.69 21.98
C ASN A 265 -4.65 -15.18 20.58
N ALA A 266 -3.90 -14.24 20.02
CA ALA A 266 -4.09 -13.77 18.65
C ALA A 266 -3.67 -14.83 17.63
N PHE A 267 -2.48 -15.43 17.83
CA PHE A 267 -1.94 -16.46 16.95
C PHE A 267 -2.86 -17.67 16.83
N GLN A 268 -3.34 -18.23 17.94
CA GLN A 268 -4.27 -19.37 17.89
C GLN A 268 -5.57 -19.05 17.15
N GLU A 269 -6.11 -17.84 17.30
CA GLU A 269 -7.32 -17.43 16.58
C GLU A 269 -7.07 -17.35 15.06
N ILE A 270 -5.91 -16.82 14.66
CA ILE A 270 -5.50 -16.75 13.26
C ILE A 270 -5.32 -18.15 12.70
N MET A 271 -4.56 -19.01 13.37
CA MET A 271 -4.26 -20.34 12.88
C MET A 271 -5.51 -21.23 12.76
N ASN A 272 -6.55 -20.96 13.56
CA ASN A 272 -7.85 -21.62 13.45
C ASN A 272 -8.78 -21.01 12.40
N ASN A 273 -8.34 -20.01 11.63
CA ASN A 273 -9.15 -19.38 10.60
C ASN A 273 -9.45 -20.37 9.46
N PRO A 274 -10.74 -20.59 9.09
CA PRO A 274 -11.12 -21.53 8.03
C PRO A 274 -10.46 -21.25 6.67
N ARG A 275 -10.02 -20.00 6.43
CA ARG A 275 -9.32 -19.61 5.20
C ARG A 275 -7.98 -20.31 4.99
N HIS A 276 -7.39 -20.89 6.04
CA HIS A 276 -6.18 -21.69 5.90
C HIS A 276 -6.43 -23.05 5.23
N GLN A 277 -7.67 -23.57 5.27
CA GLN A 277 -8.03 -24.90 4.76
C GLN A 277 -7.03 -25.99 5.20
N LEU A 278 -6.62 -25.93 6.47
CA LEU A 278 -5.73 -26.90 7.10
C LEU A 278 -6.55 -27.97 7.81
N HIS A 279 -6.22 -29.22 7.53
CA HIS A 279 -6.73 -30.39 8.23
C HIS A 279 -5.66 -30.99 9.16
N ARG A 280 -6.10 -31.72 10.18
CA ARG A 280 -5.18 -32.40 11.11
C ARG A 280 -4.33 -33.48 10.42
N ASP A 281 -4.82 -34.05 9.32
CA ASP A 281 -4.12 -35.09 8.55
C ASP A 281 -3.30 -34.53 7.38
N ASP A 282 -3.25 -33.20 7.22
CA ASP A 282 -2.39 -32.60 6.22
C ASP A 282 -0.91 -32.91 6.51
N MET A 283 -0.11 -33.00 5.44
CA MET A 283 1.34 -33.13 5.56
C MET A 283 1.93 -32.03 6.45
N GLU A 284 2.86 -32.40 7.32
CA GLU A 284 3.48 -31.45 8.28
C GLU A 284 4.10 -30.23 7.58
N TYR A 285 4.65 -30.42 6.38
CA TYR A 285 5.16 -29.33 5.55
C TYR A 285 4.08 -28.26 5.27
N LYS A 286 2.84 -28.65 4.93
CA LYS A 286 1.75 -27.72 4.65
C LYS A 286 1.37 -26.91 5.88
N LYS A 287 1.33 -27.56 7.05
CA LYS A 287 1.05 -26.90 8.34
C LYS A 287 2.15 -25.93 8.75
N ILE A 288 3.42 -26.37 8.66
CA ILE A 288 4.59 -25.56 8.99
C ILE A 288 4.68 -24.36 8.05
N HIS A 289 4.44 -24.53 6.75
CA HIS A 289 4.48 -23.43 5.79
C HIS A 289 3.36 -22.41 6.03
N ALA A 290 2.17 -22.85 6.44
CA ALA A 290 1.10 -21.93 6.81
C ALA A 290 1.44 -21.13 8.08
N ILE A 291 1.99 -21.81 9.11
CA ILE A 291 2.51 -21.15 10.32
C ILE A 291 3.58 -20.13 9.94
N ARG A 292 4.56 -20.52 9.13
CA ARG A 292 5.62 -19.65 8.62
C ARG A 292 5.04 -18.41 7.94
N ALA A 293 4.05 -18.56 7.05
CA ALA A 293 3.44 -17.43 6.35
C ALA A 293 2.76 -16.43 7.31
N VAL A 294 2.14 -16.92 8.38
CA VAL A 294 1.54 -16.08 9.42
C VAL A 294 2.61 -15.38 10.27
N LEU A 295 3.67 -16.08 10.67
CA LEU A 295 4.79 -15.48 11.42
C LEU A 295 5.57 -14.47 10.57
N ASP A 296 5.78 -14.76 9.28
CA ASP A 296 6.43 -13.87 8.34
C ASP A 296 5.63 -12.58 8.14
N ASP A 297 4.30 -12.70 8.01
CA ASP A 297 3.42 -11.52 8.01
C ASP A 297 3.52 -10.76 9.32
N TYR A 298 3.56 -11.42 10.50
CA TYR A 298 3.76 -10.76 11.79
C TYR A 298 5.04 -9.91 11.81
N THR A 299 6.18 -10.47 11.39
CA THR A 299 7.46 -9.74 11.38
C THR A 299 7.49 -8.57 10.40
N LYS A 300 6.67 -8.64 9.34
CA LYS A 300 6.50 -7.58 8.33
C LYS A 300 5.34 -6.63 8.62
N GLY A 301 4.89 -6.57 9.88
CA GLY A 301 3.91 -5.61 10.37
C GLY A 301 2.46 -6.10 10.35
N GLY A 302 2.20 -7.34 9.97
CA GLY A 302 0.94 -8.05 10.22
C GLY A 302 -0.23 -7.56 9.39
N ASN A 303 -0.01 -7.30 8.09
CA ASN A 303 -1.01 -6.66 7.22
C ASN A 303 -2.02 -7.66 6.65
N THR A 304 -1.63 -8.92 6.50
CA THR A 304 -2.45 -9.96 5.90
C THR A 304 -3.30 -10.70 6.93
N TRP A 305 -2.66 -11.29 7.94
CA TRP A 305 -3.30 -12.21 8.89
C TRP A 305 -3.58 -11.55 10.25
N TRP A 306 -2.72 -10.61 10.66
CA TRP A 306 -2.79 -10.00 11.98
C TRP A 306 -3.58 -8.69 12.04
N ALA A 307 -4.31 -8.36 10.96
CA ALA A 307 -5.07 -7.12 10.85
C ALA A 307 -6.06 -6.92 12.03
N LYS A 308 -6.70 -8.01 12.51
CA LYS A 308 -7.58 -7.96 13.70
C LYS A 308 -6.82 -7.57 14.98
N PHE A 309 -5.55 -7.92 15.07
CA PHE A 309 -4.72 -7.77 16.26
C PHE A 309 -3.73 -6.60 16.16
N LYS A 310 -3.96 -5.66 15.23
CA LYS A 310 -3.06 -4.52 14.96
C LYS A 310 -2.59 -3.74 16.19
N ARG A 311 -3.41 -3.73 17.24
CA ARG A 311 -3.07 -3.09 18.52
C ARG A 311 -1.80 -3.67 19.17
N ILE A 312 -1.48 -4.95 18.99
CA ILE A 312 -0.27 -5.54 19.58
C ILE A 312 1.01 -4.94 18.97
N PHE A 313 0.95 -4.40 17.75
CA PHE A 313 2.13 -3.84 17.08
C PHE A 313 2.56 -2.48 17.61
N THR A 314 1.70 -1.79 18.36
CA THR A 314 2.01 -0.47 18.95
C THR A 314 2.64 -0.57 20.33
N PHE A 315 2.61 -1.75 20.97
CA PHE A 315 3.18 -1.92 22.30
C PHE A 315 4.71 -1.98 22.24
N HIS A 316 5.35 -1.44 23.28
CA HIS A 316 6.81 -1.38 23.42
C HIS A 316 7.50 -2.74 23.14
N TRP A 317 6.94 -3.82 23.69
CA TRP A 317 7.48 -5.17 23.59
C TRP A 317 7.42 -5.77 22.18
N ASN A 318 6.60 -5.21 21.28
CA ASN A 318 6.46 -5.70 19.90
C ASN A 318 7.80 -5.70 19.16
N ARG A 319 8.62 -4.66 19.33
CA ARG A 319 9.91 -4.55 18.62
C ARG A 319 10.85 -5.71 18.97
N HIS A 320 10.88 -6.11 20.24
CA HIS A 320 11.70 -7.24 20.68
C HIS A 320 11.06 -8.58 20.30
N HIS A 321 9.73 -8.69 20.43
CA HIS A 321 9.00 -9.91 20.10
C HIS A 321 9.10 -10.26 18.61
N VAL A 322 8.94 -9.26 17.73
CA VAL A 322 9.15 -9.39 16.28
C VAL A 322 10.55 -9.88 15.95
N LYS A 323 11.59 -9.38 16.63
CA LYS A 323 12.96 -9.85 16.41
C LYS A 323 13.11 -11.34 16.75
N VAL A 324 12.56 -11.77 17.88
CA VAL A 324 12.60 -13.18 18.29
C VAL A 324 11.80 -14.06 17.32
N VAL A 325 10.64 -13.60 16.85
CA VAL A 325 9.84 -14.33 15.85
C VAL A 325 10.55 -14.38 14.48
N ASP A 326 11.26 -13.33 14.07
CA ASP A 326 12.08 -13.32 12.84
C ASP A 326 13.19 -14.38 12.89
N ASP A 327 13.83 -14.55 14.06
CA ASP A 327 14.81 -15.62 14.25
C ASP A 327 14.16 -17.01 14.19
N ILE A 328 12.94 -17.18 14.72
CA ILE A 328 12.18 -18.44 14.57
C ILE A 328 11.80 -18.70 13.10
N VAL A 329 11.46 -17.67 12.32
CA VAL A 329 11.22 -17.83 10.87
C VAL A 329 12.48 -18.33 10.17
N LYS A 330 13.68 -17.84 10.55
CA LYS A 330 14.95 -18.37 10.04
C LYS A 330 15.21 -19.80 10.48
N GLU A 331 14.86 -20.19 11.71
CA GLU A 331 14.94 -21.57 12.17
C GLU A 331 14.04 -22.50 11.32
N ILE A 332 12.84 -22.03 10.92
CA ILE A 332 11.97 -22.76 9.98
C ILE A 332 12.62 -22.89 8.60
N ASP A 333 13.18 -21.80 8.07
CA ASP A 333 13.85 -21.79 6.75
C ASP A 333 15.09 -22.68 6.71
N ALA A 334 15.78 -22.83 7.84
CA ALA A 334 16.89 -23.77 8.00
C ALA A 334 16.45 -25.24 8.09
N GLY A 335 15.15 -25.53 8.15
CA GLY A 335 14.61 -26.89 8.23
C GLY A 335 14.68 -27.50 9.63
N ASN A 336 14.82 -26.70 10.69
CA ASN A 336 14.98 -27.19 12.07
C ASN A 336 13.71 -27.82 12.65
N TYR A 337 12.55 -27.69 11.97
CA TYR A 337 11.27 -28.21 12.41
C TYR A 337 10.71 -29.21 11.41
N THR A 338 10.57 -30.47 11.83
CA THR A 338 9.96 -31.54 11.03
C THR A 338 8.48 -31.73 11.33
N THR A 339 7.99 -31.23 12.48
CA THR A 339 6.58 -31.26 12.86
C THR A 339 6.09 -29.91 13.36
N SER A 340 4.85 -29.56 13.01
CA SER A 340 4.16 -28.37 13.46
C SER A 340 3.99 -28.32 14.99
N ASN A 341 3.92 -29.48 15.65
CA ASN A 341 3.93 -29.59 17.11
C ASN A 341 5.18 -28.98 17.73
N THR A 342 6.37 -29.41 17.27
CA THR A 342 7.65 -28.90 17.80
C THR A 342 7.82 -27.40 17.57
N LEU A 343 7.33 -26.90 16.43
CA LEU A 343 7.32 -25.47 16.12
C LEU A 343 6.39 -24.68 17.05
N VAL A 344 5.19 -25.19 17.32
CA VAL A 344 4.24 -24.52 18.21
C VAL A 344 4.68 -24.58 19.67
N ASP A 345 5.36 -25.65 20.10
CA ASP A 345 5.99 -25.72 21.43
C ASP A 345 7.14 -24.70 21.57
N ARG A 346 7.93 -24.48 20.51
CA ARG A 346 8.94 -23.40 20.48
C ARG A 346 8.28 -22.03 20.66
N LEU A 347 7.18 -21.77 19.95
CA LEU A 347 6.44 -20.52 20.02
C LEU A 347 5.80 -20.32 21.41
N ASP A 348 5.26 -21.37 22.03
CA ASP A 348 4.62 -21.29 23.34
C ASP A 348 5.64 -20.95 24.46
N ASN A 349 6.88 -21.40 24.30
CA ASN A 349 7.94 -21.22 25.28
C ASN A 349 8.89 -20.06 24.96
N LEU A 350 8.63 -19.22 23.95
CA LEU A 350 9.56 -18.17 23.52
C LEU A 350 9.82 -17.11 24.61
N ALA A 351 8.85 -16.89 25.51
CA ALA A 351 8.98 -15.97 26.65
C ALA A 351 9.48 -16.63 27.93
N ALA A 352 9.65 -17.97 27.96
CA ALA A 352 9.97 -18.71 29.18
C ALA A 352 11.39 -18.46 29.71
N SER A 353 12.32 -18.00 28.87
CA SER A 353 13.68 -17.62 29.27
C SER A 353 13.78 -16.25 29.98
N LEU A 354 12.68 -15.50 30.10
CA LEU A 354 12.66 -14.12 30.59
C LEU A 354 11.80 -13.89 31.85
N GLY A 355 11.44 -14.95 32.58
CA GLY A 355 10.90 -14.85 33.94
C GLY A 355 9.44 -15.29 34.08
N ASN A 356 9.29 -16.38 34.84
CA ASN A 356 8.09 -16.98 35.44
C ASN A 356 6.97 -17.50 34.51
N LYS A 357 6.78 -18.83 34.58
CA LYS A 357 5.62 -19.59 34.08
C LYS A 357 4.32 -18.93 34.51
N LEU A 358 3.57 -18.37 33.57
CA LEU A 358 2.21 -17.90 33.77
C LEU A 358 1.33 -18.47 32.67
N ASN A 359 0.90 -19.72 32.81
CA ASN A 359 -0.18 -20.21 31.97
C ASN A 359 -1.30 -20.87 32.81
N PRO A 360 -2.36 -20.11 33.14
CA PRO A 360 -3.61 -20.68 33.66
C PRO A 360 -4.62 -21.07 32.55
N LYS A 361 -4.28 -20.94 31.24
CA LYS A 361 -5.22 -21.10 30.11
C LYS A 361 -4.89 -22.24 29.12
N GLY A 362 -3.92 -23.10 29.42
CA GLY A 362 -3.54 -24.25 28.59
C GLY A 362 -2.56 -23.94 27.45
N THR A 363 -1.90 -24.96 26.91
CA THR A 363 -0.80 -24.84 25.93
C THR A 363 -1.28 -24.50 24.52
N LEU A 364 -0.44 -23.86 23.71
CA LEU A 364 -0.78 -23.43 22.35
C LEU A 364 -1.17 -24.61 21.44
N LYS A 365 -0.55 -25.78 21.64
CA LYS A 365 -0.92 -27.03 20.96
C LYS A 365 -2.34 -27.51 21.27
N ALA A 366 -2.85 -27.29 22.48
CA ALA A 366 -4.20 -27.69 22.87
C ALA A 366 -5.28 -26.74 22.30
N GLN A 367 -4.86 -25.56 21.85
CA GLN A 367 -5.72 -24.48 21.39
C GLN A 367 -5.83 -24.39 19.86
N ILE A 368 -4.83 -24.87 19.11
CA ILE A 368 -4.86 -24.87 17.65
C ILE A 368 -5.50 -26.18 17.14
N GLY A 369 -6.63 -26.07 16.47
CA GLY A 369 -7.52 -27.18 16.11
C GLY A 369 -6.89 -28.23 15.19
N PHE A 370 -6.05 -27.83 14.23
CA PHE A 370 -5.34 -28.77 13.34
C PHE A 370 -4.12 -29.44 14.01
N ILE A 371 -3.74 -28.97 15.21
CA ILE A 371 -2.69 -29.55 16.05
C ILE A 371 -3.31 -30.42 17.16
N LYS A 372 -4.50 -30.04 17.62
CA LYS A 372 -5.19 -30.64 18.77
C LYS A 372 -5.25 -32.15 18.62
N ILE A 373 -4.37 -32.82 19.37
CA ILE A 373 -4.45 -34.25 19.57
C ILE A 373 -5.70 -34.45 20.41
N GLN A 374 -6.70 -35.18 19.91
CA GLN A 374 -7.52 -35.98 20.82
C GLN A 374 -6.50 -36.81 21.59
N GLU A 375 -6.21 -36.45 22.84
CA GLU A 375 -6.07 -37.49 23.83
C GLU A 375 -7.30 -38.36 23.59
N GLN A 376 -7.07 -39.53 22.98
CA GLN A 376 -8.06 -40.58 23.01
C GLN A 376 -8.41 -40.69 24.48
N ASN A 377 -9.60 -40.22 24.83
CA ASN A 377 -10.17 -40.56 26.11
C ASN A 377 -10.25 -42.09 26.04
N PRO A 378 -9.52 -42.84 26.90
CA PRO A 378 -9.54 -44.31 26.84
C PRO A 378 -10.93 -44.89 27.13
N GLU A 379 -11.91 -44.05 27.45
CA GLU A 379 -13.24 -44.44 27.91
C GLU A 379 -14.21 -44.79 26.75
N ALA A 380 -13.93 -44.40 25.50
CA ALA A 380 -14.81 -44.76 24.38
C ALA A 380 -14.59 -46.18 23.84
N GLU A 381 -13.49 -46.85 24.22
CA GLU A 381 -13.24 -48.26 23.91
C GLU A 381 -13.70 -49.23 25.03
N ILE A 382 -13.99 -48.74 26.24
CA ILE A 382 -14.46 -49.59 27.35
C ILE A 382 -16.00 -49.73 27.35
N GLU A 383 -16.74 -48.76 26.78
CA GLU A 383 -18.20 -48.84 26.72
C GLU A 383 -18.73 -49.75 25.58
N ASN A 384 -17.90 -49.99 24.54
CA ASN A 384 -18.21 -50.96 23.48
C ASN A 384 -17.80 -52.41 23.82
N LEU A 385 -17.11 -52.64 24.95
CA LEU A 385 -16.81 -53.98 25.46
C LEU A 385 -17.74 -54.42 26.60
N SER A 386 -18.64 -53.55 27.08
CA SER A 386 -19.45 -53.80 28.29
C SER A 386 -20.97 -53.90 28.07
N ARG A 387 -21.45 -53.97 26.82
CA ARG A 387 -22.86 -54.34 26.57
C ARG A 387 -22.94 -55.83 26.22
N PRO A 388 -23.60 -56.66 27.05
CA PRO A 388 -23.80 -58.06 26.73
C PRO A 388 -24.69 -58.16 25.48
N ASN A 389 -24.27 -58.99 24.53
CA ASN A 389 -25.14 -59.52 23.50
C ASN A 389 -26.30 -60.25 24.20
N ILE A 390 -27.50 -59.71 24.04
CA ILE A 390 -28.73 -60.46 24.31
C ILE A 390 -29.43 -60.59 22.97
N THR A 391 -29.26 -61.79 22.40
CA THR A 391 -30.07 -62.42 21.36
C THR A 391 -31.54 -62.44 21.69
#